data_AF-A0A285KVJ6-F1
#
_entry.id   AF-A0A285KVJ6-F1
#
_cell.length_a   1.000
_cell.length_b   1.000
_cell.length_c   1.000
_cell.angle_alpha   90.00
_cell.angle_beta   90.00
_cell.angle_gamma   90.00
#
_symmetry.space_group_name_H-M   'P 1'
#
loop_
_entity.id
_entity.type
_entity.pdbx_description
1 polymer ?
#
loop_
_entity_poly.entity_id
_entity_poly.type
_entity_poly.pdbx_seq_one_letter_code
_entity_poly.pdbx_strand_id
1 'polypeptide(L)'
;MIVSLRRGGNAMERGDESMPSARRFDELSRHLAYPMIRSLVGRYVRECIADPRATQKNRWSLCALPITNRTKGNRRLLTVSCGPQEVLYVREVIGPDGAVRIVVACNIAPPSDRPASALTFVGENVTGGPSSEYRRIVWTWQFDLVSDVAELRGPISTAEFETLARSLTVELMESKTPYGRHHNANFAEDLLSDLTGQRSEMRN
;
A
#
# COMPACT_ATOMS: atom_id res chain seq x y z
N MET A 1 17.55 -7.47 -35.38
CA MET A 1 18.40 -6.36 -34.90
C MET A 1 17.74 -5.81 -33.64
N ILE A 2 18.19 -6.24 -32.45
CA ILE A 2 17.59 -5.85 -31.17
C ILE A 2 18.42 -4.69 -30.61
N VAL A 3 17.83 -3.50 -30.58
CA VAL A 3 18.46 -2.32 -29.98
C VAL A 3 18.29 -2.42 -28.47
N SER A 4 19.38 -2.76 -27.79
CA SER A 4 19.52 -2.70 -26.33
C SER A 4 19.56 -1.22 -25.90
N LEU A 5 18.45 -0.72 -25.37
CA LEU A 5 18.41 0.58 -24.68
C LEU A 5 18.92 0.41 -23.26
N ARG A 6 20.22 0.62 -23.06
CA ARG A 6 20.81 0.87 -21.74
C ARG A 6 20.24 2.19 -21.21
N ARG A 7 19.38 2.12 -20.19
CA ARG A 7 18.99 3.30 -19.39
C ARG A 7 20.21 3.76 -18.59
N GLY A 8 20.76 4.92 -18.93
CA GLY A 8 21.73 5.61 -18.10
C GLY A 8 21.08 6.08 -16.80
N GLY A 9 21.47 5.47 -15.68
CA GLY A 9 21.03 5.87 -14.34
C GLY A 9 21.59 7.24 -13.96
N ASN A 10 20.69 8.15 -13.61
CA ASN A 10 20.99 9.54 -13.31
C ASN A 10 21.72 9.64 -11.96
N ALA A 11 22.71 10.52 -11.81
CA ALA A 11 23.49 10.65 -10.56
C ALA A 11 22.60 10.99 -9.33
N MET A 12 21.42 11.56 -9.55
CA MET A 12 20.42 11.85 -8.52
C MET A 12 19.71 10.58 -7.98
N GLU A 13 19.59 9.52 -8.79
CA GLU A 13 19.00 8.23 -8.36
C GLU A 13 19.95 7.45 -7.43
N ARG A 14 21.27 7.56 -7.66
CA ARG A 14 22.31 6.90 -6.84
C ARG A 14 22.41 7.44 -5.41
N GLY A 15 22.14 8.73 -5.19
CA GLY A 15 22.11 9.32 -3.84
C GLY A 15 20.89 8.86 -3.03
N ASP A 16 19.75 8.74 -3.70
CA ASP A 16 18.46 8.37 -3.11
C ASP A 16 18.39 6.88 -2.74
N GLU A 17 19.03 6.00 -3.51
CA GLU A 17 19.18 4.55 -3.18
C GLU A 17 19.82 4.32 -1.81
N SER A 18 20.79 5.16 -1.44
CA SER A 18 21.57 5.06 -0.21
C SER A 18 20.88 5.63 1.04
N MET A 19 19.73 6.29 0.87
CA MET A 19 19.05 6.95 1.98
C MET A 19 18.63 5.94 3.06
N PRO A 20 19.03 6.12 4.33
CA PRO A 20 18.58 5.26 5.42
C PRO A 20 17.05 5.28 5.55
N SER A 21 16.46 4.14 5.90
CA SER A 21 15.01 4.01 6.09
C SER A 21 14.45 5.07 7.05
N ALA A 22 15.14 5.34 8.16
CA ALA A 22 14.74 6.39 9.12
C ALA A 22 14.58 7.76 8.46
N ARG A 23 15.46 8.14 7.53
CA ARG A 23 15.39 9.42 6.82
C ARG A 23 14.27 9.46 5.79
N ARG A 24 14.01 8.35 5.09
CA ARG A 24 12.83 8.24 4.20
C ARG A 24 11.51 8.40 4.97
N PHE A 25 11.45 7.82 6.17
CA PHE A 25 10.28 8.01 7.04
C PHE A 25 10.15 9.47 7.51
N ASP A 26 11.25 10.08 7.95
CA ASP A 26 11.30 11.48 8.36
C ASP A 26 10.91 12.46 7.23
N GLU A 27 11.20 12.13 5.97
CA GLU A 27 10.69 12.90 4.82
C GLU A 27 9.18 12.66 4.62
N LEU A 28 8.74 11.39 4.62
CA LEU A 28 7.33 11.05 4.47
C LEU A 28 6.44 11.67 5.57
N SER A 29 6.92 11.72 6.81
CA SER A 29 6.16 12.25 7.95
C SER A 29 5.90 13.75 7.87
N ARG A 30 6.71 14.48 7.10
CA ARG A 30 6.52 15.92 6.80
C ARG A 30 5.60 16.17 5.60
N HIS A 31 5.18 15.13 4.90
CA HIS A 31 4.28 15.26 3.76
C HIS A 31 2.91 15.77 4.22
N LEU A 32 2.30 16.73 3.51
CA LEU A 32 1.02 17.34 3.92
C LEU A 32 -0.11 16.32 4.08
N ALA A 33 -0.16 15.31 3.22
CA ALA A 33 -1.13 14.22 3.30
C ALA A 33 -0.81 13.15 4.35
N TYR A 34 0.33 13.24 5.05
CA TYR A 34 0.80 12.19 5.96
C TYR A 34 -0.23 11.81 7.05
N PRO A 35 -0.93 12.74 7.72
CA PRO A 35 -1.92 12.36 8.74
C PRO A 35 -3.03 11.45 8.21
N MET A 36 -3.55 11.75 7.01
CA MET A 36 -4.56 10.94 6.34
C MET A 36 -4.00 9.60 5.87
N ILE A 37 -2.80 9.60 5.29
CA ILE A 37 -2.09 8.38 4.88
C ILE A 37 -1.89 7.46 6.10
N ARG A 38 -1.39 8.01 7.20
CA ARG A 38 -1.15 7.30 8.45
C ARG A 38 -2.43 6.67 8.99
N SER A 39 -3.53 7.42 9.01
CA SER A 39 -4.85 6.92 9.44
C SER A 39 -5.33 5.75 8.57
N LEU A 40 -5.35 5.93 7.24
CA LEU A 40 -5.83 4.92 6.31
C LEU A 40 -4.98 3.64 6.35
N VAL A 41 -3.66 3.79 6.29
CA VAL A 41 -2.74 2.63 6.29
C VAL A 41 -2.71 1.96 7.66
N GLY A 42 -2.77 2.73 8.74
CA GLY A 42 -2.87 2.20 10.11
C GLY A 42 -4.12 1.35 10.30
N ARG A 43 -5.28 1.82 9.80
CA ARG A 43 -6.53 1.03 9.76
C ARG A 43 -6.35 -0.23 8.92
N TYR A 44 -5.81 -0.13 7.70
CA TYR A 44 -5.59 -1.31 6.87
C TYR A 44 -4.72 -2.37 7.55
N VAL A 45 -3.58 -1.97 8.12
CA VAL A 45 -2.68 -2.86 8.86
C VAL A 45 -3.39 -3.52 10.03
N ARG A 46 -4.18 -2.76 10.79
CA ARG A 46 -4.94 -3.28 11.93
C ARG A 46 -5.98 -4.32 11.53
N GLU A 47 -6.79 -3.99 10.54
CA GLU A 47 -7.93 -4.81 10.18
C GLU A 47 -7.51 -6.02 9.35
N CYS A 48 -6.48 -5.89 8.52
CA CYS A 48 -6.12 -6.91 7.53
C CYS A 48 -4.89 -7.74 7.91
N ILE A 49 -3.93 -7.25 8.71
CA ILE A 49 -2.69 -7.99 9.00
C ILE A 49 -2.80 -8.68 10.36
N ALA A 50 -2.63 -10.00 10.38
CA ALA A 50 -2.66 -10.78 11.61
C ALA A 50 -1.42 -10.51 12.49
N ASP A 51 -1.64 -10.14 13.76
CA ASP A 51 -0.60 -9.80 14.75
C ASP A 51 0.51 -8.90 14.17
N PRO A 52 0.16 -7.65 13.78
CA PRO A 52 1.07 -6.82 13.00
C PRO A 52 2.34 -6.47 13.78
N ARG A 53 2.27 -6.36 15.12
CA ARG A 53 3.45 -6.08 15.96
C ARG A 53 4.45 -7.23 15.97
N ALA A 54 4.02 -8.48 16.17
CA ALA A 54 4.94 -9.61 16.27
C ALA A 54 5.47 -10.08 14.90
N THR A 55 4.71 -9.84 13.83
CA THR A 55 5.01 -10.41 12.50
C THR A 55 5.71 -9.44 11.54
N GLN A 56 5.88 -8.17 11.93
CA GLN A 56 6.58 -7.16 11.12
C GLN A 56 8.01 -7.57 10.77
N LYS A 57 8.52 -7.04 9.66
CA LYS A 57 9.83 -7.35 9.04
C LYS A 57 9.99 -8.79 8.53
N ASN A 58 9.31 -9.77 9.14
CA ASN A 58 9.45 -11.19 8.83
C ASN A 58 8.34 -11.71 7.90
N ARG A 59 7.08 -11.32 8.15
CA ARG A 59 5.91 -11.74 7.37
C ARG A 59 5.29 -10.60 6.57
N TRP A 60 5.43 -9.38 7.05
CA TRP A 60 5.05 -8.19 6.31
C TRP A 60 6.10 -7.09 6.47
N SER A 61 6.12 -6.14 5.55
CA SER A 61 7.04 -5.00 5.58
C SER A 61 6.33 -3.71 5.19
N LEU A 62 6.86 -2.59 5.71
CA LEU A 62 6.42 -1.25 5.39
C LEU A 62 7.63 -0.48 4.90
N CYS A 63 7.56 0.08 3.70
CA CYS A 63 8.65 0.88 3.14
C CYS A 63 8.15 2.30 2.89
N ALA A 64 8.90 3.30 3.36
CA ALA A 64 8.65 4.71 3.06
C ALA A 64 9.50 5.13 1.84
N LEU A 65 8.88 5.90 0.94
CA LEU A 65 9.48 6.48 -0.26
C LEU A 65 10.35 5.49 -1.06
N PRO A 66 9.81 4.32 -1.47
CA PRO A 66 10.55 3.45 -2.35
C PRO A 66 10.74 4.13 -3.70
N ILE A 67 11.97 4.02 -4.22
CA ILE A 67 12.38 4.62 -5.49
C ILE A 67 11.92 3.82 -6.72
N THR A 68 11.35 2.63 -6.50
CA THR A 68 10.90 1.76 -7.57
C THR A 68 9.80 2.44 -8.38
N ASN A 69 9.91 2.36 -9.71
CA ASN A 69 8.96 2.95 -10.66
C ASN A 69 8.77 4.47 -10.51
N ARG A 70 9.72 5.19 -9.89
CA ARG A 70 9.69 6.64 -9.77
C ARG A 70 9.84 7.29 -11.15
N THR A 71 9.01 8.28 -11.43
CA THR A 71 9.09 9.15 -12.61
C THR A 71 8.87 10.61 -12.18
N LYS A 72 9.03 11.56 -13.11
CA LYS A 72 8.83 12.99 -12.82
C LYS A 72 7.40 13.32 -12.32
N GLY A 73 6.39 12.56 -12.75
CA GLY A 73 4.99 12.79 -12.39
C GLY A 73 4.36 11.69 -11.54
N ASN A 74 5.14 10.75 -11.04
CA ASN A 74 4.63 9.65 -10.22
C ASN A 74 5.74 9.15 -9.28
N ARG A 75 5.48 9.22 -7.97
CA ARG A 75 6.37 8.64 -6.95
C ARG A 75 5.57 7.87 -5.91
N ARG A 76 6.11 6.73 -5.46
CA ARG A 76 5.55 5.99 -4.33
C ARG A 76 5.88 6.74 -3.04
N LEU A 77 4.86 6.98 -2.22
CA LEU A 77 5.01 7.52 -0.88
C LEU A 77 5.27 6.42 0.15
N LEU A 78 4.58 5.28 0.00
CA LEU A 78 4.83 4.09 0.79
C LEU A 78 4.32 2.83 0.09
N THR A 79 4.77 1.68 0.62
CA THR A 79 4.30 0.35 0.23
C THR A 79 4.17 -0.54 1.46
N VAL A 80 3.08 -1.29 1.56
CA VAL A 80 2.87 -2.40 2.49
C VAL A 80 2.96 -3.70 1.70
N SER A 81 3.78 -4.63 2.16
CA SER A 81 3.92 -5.95 1.55
C SER A 81 3.68 -7.04 2.57
N CYS A 82 2.95 -8.09 2.19
CA CYS A 82 2.77 -9.31 2.95
C CYS A 82 3.37 -10.47 2.15
N GLY A 83 4.21 -11.28 2.79
CA GLY A 83 5.00 -12.30 2.10
C GLY A 83 5.73 -11.71 0.87
N PRO A 84 5.65 -12.37 -0.30
CA PRO A 84 6.36 -11.92 -1.51
C PRO A 84 5.65 -10.78 -2.27
N GLN A 85 4.51 -10.28 -1.81
CA GLN A 85 3.66 -9.40 -2.61
C GLN A 85 3.31 -8.09 -1.89
N GLU A 86 3.28 -7.01 -2.65
CA GLU A 86 2.73 -5.73 -2.23
C GLU A 86 1.20 -5.84 -2.15
N VAL A 87 0.61 -5.43 -1.02
CA VAL A 87 -0.84 -5.50 -0.77
C VAL A 87 -1.48 -4.12 -0.72
N LEU A 88 -0.70 -3.09 -0.41
CA LEU A 88 -1.15 -1.70 -0.44
C LEU A 88 0.00 -0.80 -0.85
N TYR A 89 -0.28 0.23 -1.63
CA TYR A 89 0.66 1.32 -1.84
C TYR A 89 -0.05 2.66 -1.95
N VAL A 90 0.70 3.71 -1.62
CA VAL A 90 0.27 5.08 -1.83
C VAL A 90 1.27 5.75 -2.76
N ARG A 91 0.78 6.48 -3.75
CA ARG A 91 1.60 7.27 -4.67
C ARG A 91 1.08 8.68 -4.77
N GLU A 92 2.01 9.59 -5.01
CA GLU A 92 1.74 10.95 -5.45
C GLU A 92 1.85 10.97 -6.97
N VAL A 93 0.81 11.48 -7.63
CA VAL A 93 0.73 11.60 -9.09
C VAL A 93 0.48 13.06 -9.44
N ILE A 94 1.21 13.57 -10.42
CA ILE A 94 0.99 14.91 -10.99
C ILE A 94 0.13 14.74 -12.25
N GLY A 95 -1.06 15.31 -12.22
CA GLY A 95 -2.00 15.31 -13.34
C GLY A 95 -1.53 16.18 -14.51
N PRO A 96 -2.17 16.06 -15.69
CA PRO A 96 -1.85 16.89 -16.86
C PRO A 96 -2.05 18.40 -16.61
N ASP A 97 -2.95 18.75 -15.69
CA ASP A 97 -3.25 20.10 -15.21
C ASP A 97 -2.26 20.61 -14.14
N GLY A 98 -1.27 19.78 -13.78
CA GLY A 98 -0.32 20.07 -12.71
C GLY A 98 -0.87 19.80 -11.30
N ALA A 99 -2.11 19.34 -11.16
CA ALA A 99 -2.68 19.02 -9.86
C ALA A 99 -1.99 17.79 -9.25
N VAL A 100 -1.67 17.88 -7.97
CA VAL A 100 -1.11 16.75 -7.21
C VAL A 100 -2.24 15.92 -6.64
N ARG A 101 -2.26 14.63 -6.97
CA ARG A 101 -3.20 13.65 -6.45
C ARG A 101 -2.47 12.60 -5.63
N ILE A 102 -3.05 12.22 -4.51
CA ILE A 102 -2.57 11.09 -3.71
C ILE A 102 -3.47 9.89 -4.04
N VAL A 103 -2.91 8.89 -4.69
CA VAL A 103 -3.65 7.69 -5.12
C VAL A 103 -3.26 6.53 -4.22
N VAL A 104 -4.27 5.86 -3.67
CA VAL A 104 -4.14 4.62 -2.92
C VAL A 104 -4.48 3.47 -3.84
N ALA A 105 -3.71 2.39 -3.74
CA ALA A 105 -4.02 1.14 -4.38
C ALA A 105 -3.97 0.00 -3.36
N CYS A 106 -4.99 -0.84 -3.34
CA CYS A 106 -5.11 -1.96 -2.43
C CYS A 106 -5.41 -3.24 -3.22
N ASN A 107 -4.66 -4.30 -2.97
CA ASN A 107 -4.89 -5.60 -3.56
C ASN A 107 -5.78 -6.44 -2.63
N ILE A 108 -6.77 -7.11 -3.20
CA ILE A 108 -7.66 -8.04 -2.50
C ILE A 108 -7.67 -9.41 -3.18
N ALA A 109 -8.02 -10.43 -2.40
CA ALA A 109 -8.20 -11.78 -2.93
C ALA A 109 -9.38 -11.83 -3.92
N PRO A 110 -9.33 -12.71 -4.93
CA PRO A 110 -10.52 -13.04 -5.68
C PRO A 110 -11.58 -13.66 -4.75
N PRO A 111 -12.88 -13.40 -4.98
CA PRO A 111 -13.95 -13.99 -4.19
C PRO A 111 -14.07 -15.48 -4.53
N SER A 112 -14.49 -16.30 -3.56
CA SER A 112 -14.64 -17.75 -3.72
C SER A 112 -16.01 -18.18 -4.26
N ASP A 113 -17.01 -17.30 -4.14
CA ASP A 113 -18.43 -17.58 -4.41
C ASP A 113 -18.92 -17.09 -5.78
N ARG A 114 -18.08 -16.36 -6.52
CA ARG A 114 -18.42 -15.76 -7.81
C ARG A 114 -17.18 -15.55 -8.67
N PRO A 115 -17.30 -15.35 -9.99
CA PRO A 115 -16.15 -15.07 -10.84
C PRO A 115 -15.47 -13.76 -10.41
N ALA A 116 -14.13 -13.75 -10.42
CA ALA A 116 -13.35 -12.57 -10.01
C ALA A 116 -13.64 -11.33 -10.87
N SER A 117 -14.10 -11.50 -12.11
CA SER A 117 -14.58 -10.40 -12.96
C SER A 117 -15.74 -9.61 -12.35
N ALA A 118 -16.48 -10.17 -11.38
CA ALA A 118 -17.50 -9.45 -10.62
C ALA A 118 -16.92 -8.31 -9.75
N LEU A 119 -15.60 -8.30 -9.53
CA LEU A 119 -14.87 -7.23 -8.86
C LEU A 119 -14.30 -6.18 -9.83
N THR A 120 -14.50 -6.33 -11.14
CA THR A 120 -14.04 -5.33 -12.13
C THR A 120 -15.09 -4.24 -12.30
N PHE A 121 -14.70 -2.99 -12.08
CA PHE A 121 -15.60 -1.85 -12.21
C PHE A 121 -14.84 -0.53 -12.38
N VAL A 122 -15.53 0.47 -12.92
CA VAL A 122 -15.11 1.88 -12.92
C VAL A 122 -16.21 2.66 -12.21
N GLY A 123 -15.93 3.08 -10.98
CA GLY A 123 -16.78 3.99 -10.21
C GLY A 123 -16.32 5.44 -10.37
N GLU A 124 -17.03 6.35 -9.69
CA GLU A 124 -16.73 7.78 -9.72
C GLU A 124 -15.38 8.11 -9.08
N ASN A 125 -15.10 7.53 -7.91
CA ASN A 125 -13.92 7.82 -7.09
C ASN A 125 -13.03 6.58 -6.86
N VAL A 126 -13.41 5.42 -7.39
CA VAL A 126 -12.67 4.17 -7.24
C VAL A 126 -12.81 3.31 -8.49
N THR A 127 -11.73 2.64 -8.86
CA THR A 127 -11.71 1.64 -9.93
C THR A 127 -11.22 0.32 -9.37
N GLY A 128 -11.73 -0.80 -9.89
CA GLY A 128 -11.31 -2.14 -9.53
C GLY A 128 -11.03 -2.96 -10.78
N GLY A 129 -9.91 -3.67 -10.80
CA GLY A 129 -9.57 -4.54 -11.92
C GLY A 129 -8.47 -5.55 -11.58
N PRO A 130 -8.28 -6.57 -12.44
CA PRO A 130 -7.20 -7.53 -12.25
C PRO A 130 -5.83 -6.84 -12.37
N SER A 131 -4.90 -7.21 -11.50
CA SER A 131 -3.52 -6.76 -11.61
C SER A 131 -2.70 -7.70 -12.48
N SER A 132 -1.97 -7.13 -13.44
CA SER A 132 -0.92 -7.83 -14.19
C SER A 132 0.48 -7.63 -13.57
N GLU A 133 0.60 -6.87 -12.48
CA GLU A 133 1.89 -6.56 -11.85
C GLU A 133 2.44 -7.72 -11.00
N TYR A 134 1.56 -8.67 -10.63
CA TYR A 134 1.91 -9.78 -9.74
C TYR A 134 1.72 -11.13 -10.43
N ARG A 135 2.52 -12.11 -10.03
CA ARG A 135 2.42 -13.49 -10.54
C ARG A 135 1.10 -14.16 -10.13
N ARG A 136 0.55 -13.76 -8.98
CA ARG A 136 -0.75 -14.18 -8.47
C ARG A 136 -1.82 -13.23 -8.99
N ILE A 137 -2.96 -13.78 -9.37
CA ILE A 137 -4.15 -13.00 -9.71
C ILE A 137 -4.67 -12.35 -8.42
N VAL A 138 -4.71 -11.02 -8.42
CA VAL A 138 -5.37 -10.19 -7.41
C VAL A 138 -6.19 -9.12 -8.10
N TRP A 139 -7.17 -8.58 -7.39
CA TRP A 139 -7.88 -7.38 -7.83
C TRP A 139 -7.32 -6.16 -7.12
N THR A 140 -6.91 -5.16 -7.89
CA THR A 140 -6.43 -3.89 -7.36
C THR A 140 -7.57 -2.89 -7.38
N TRP A 141 -7.90 -2.36 -6.22
CA TRP A 141 -8.76 -1.19 -6.06
C TRP A 141 -7.89 0.05 -6.03
N GLN A 142 -8.14 1.02 -6.91
CA GLN A 142 -7.43 2.30 -6.96
C GLN A 142 -8.40 3.46 -6.77
N PHE A 143 -8.06 4.36 -5.85
CA PHE A 143 -8.87 5.53 -5.49
C PHE A 143 -7.99 6.68 -5.00
N ASP A 144 -8.50 7.91 -5.08
CA ASP A 144 -7.83 9.05 -4.45
C ASP A 144 -7.91 8.96 -2.93
N LEU A 145 -6.91 9.47 -2.23
CA LEU A 145 -6.91 9.51 -0.77
C LEU A 145 -8.11 10.32 -0.28
N VAL A 146 -9.04 9.62 0.39
CA VAL A 146 -10.25 10.18 0.98
C VAL A 146 -10.17 10.20 2.50
N SER A 147 -10.95 11.08 3.13
CA SER A 147 -11.12 11.11 4.59
C SER A 147 -11.94 9.94 5.11
N ASP A 148 -12.91 9.46 4.32
CA ASP A 148 -13.76 8.34 4.69
C ASP A 148 -13.84 7.31 3.54
N VAL A 149 -13.31 6.11 3.78
CA VAL A 149 -13.36 5.00 2.83
C VAL A 149 -14.79 4.50 2.59
N ALA A 150 -15.73 4.83 3.48
CA ALA A 150 -17.15 4.54 3.27
C ALA A 150 -17.77 5.37 2.15
N GLU A 151 -17.10 6.41 1.63
CA GLU A 151 -17.51 7.17 0.44
C GLU A 151 -17.18 6.46 -0.87
N LEU A 152 -16.29 5.47 -0.85
CA LEU A 152 -15.94 4.70 -2.02
C LEU A 152 -17.13 3.82 -2.43
N ARG A 153 -17.50 3.86 -3.71
CA ARG A 153 -18.63 3.10 -4.26
C ARG A 153 -18.10 2.04 -5.22
N GLY A 154 -18.21 0.77 -4.82
CA GLY A 154 -17.84 -0.37 -5.63
C GLY A 154 -18.90 -1.49 -5.58
N PRO A 155 -18.65 -2.61 -6.27
CA PRO A 155 -19.59 -3.72 -6.38
C PRO A 155 -19.73 -4.55 -5.09
N ILE A 156 -18.92 -4.25 -4.07
CA ILE A 156 -18.89 -4.94 -2.77
C ILE A 156 -18.92 -3.93 -1.64
N SER A 157 -19.39 -4.37 -0.48
CA SER A 157 -19.37 -3.56 0.75
C SER A 157 -17.95 -3.36 1.28
N THR A 158 -17.73 -2.35 2.12
CA THR A 158 -16.46 -2.15 2.84
C THR A 158 -16.08 -3.36 3.70
N ALA A 159 -17.06 -4.01 4.35
CA ALA A 159 -16.81 -5.20 5.17
C ALA A 159 -16.35 -6.40 4.34
N GLU A 160 -16.92 -6.56 3.14
CA GLU A 160 -16.49 -7.60 2.20
C GLU A 160 -15.09 -7.30 1.64
N PHE A 161 -14.81 -6.04 1.30
CA PHE A 161 -13.46 -5.62 0.91
C PHE A 161 -12.43 -5.96 2.00
N GLU A 162 -12.69 -5.60 3.25
CA GLU A 162 -11.81 -5.90 4.39
C GLU A 162 -11.62 -7.40 4.59
N THR A 163 -12.67 -8.20 4.35
CA THR A 163 -12.60 -9.67 4.40
C THR A 163 -11.68 -10.22 3.31
N LEU A 164 -11.85 -9.80 2.06
CA LEU A 164 -11.02 -10.25 0.94
C LEU A 164 -9.57 -9.76 1.04
N ALA A 165 -9.35 -8.55 1.57
CA ALA A 165 -8.02 -8.03 1.89
C ALA A 165 -7.34 -8.88 2.96
N ARG A 166 -8.04 -9.19 4.06
CA ARG A 166 -7.53 -10.05 5.14
C ARG A 166 -7.25 -11.48 4.67
N SER A 167 -8.11 -12.06 3.83
CA SER A 167 -7.85 -13.38 3.25
C SER A 167 -6.55 -13.39 2.45
N LEU A 168 -6.32 -12.35 1.63
CA LEU A 168 -5.09 -12.23 0.86
C LEU A 168 -3.85 -12.08 1.75
N THR A 169 -3.89 -11.21 2.76
CA THR A 169 -2.74 -11.01 3.65
C THR A 169 -2.39 -12.26 4.46
N VAL A 170 -3.40 -12.98 4.98
CA VAL A 170 -3.21 -14.24 5.72
C VAL A 170 -2.52 -15.28 4.85
N GLU A 171 -3.02 -15.50 3.63
CA GLU A 171 -2.42 -16.43 2.67
C GLU A 171 -0.97 -16.04 2.35
N LEU A 172 -0.71 -14.75 2.07
CA LEU A 172 0.62 -14.27 1.74
C LEU A 172 1.60 -14.40 2.92
N MET A 173 1.13 -14.21 4.15
CA MET A 173 1.95 -14.28 5.37
C MET A 173 2.37 -15.70 5.76
N GLU A 174 1.85 -16.74 5.10
CA GLU A 174 2.39 -18.10 5.20
C GLU A 174 3.86 -18.17 4.77
N SER A 175 4.26 -17.25 3.88
CA SER A 175 5.65 -17.08 3.42
C SER A 175 6.37 -15.95 4.16
N LYS A 176 7.71 -16.01 4.21
CA LYS A 176 8.52 -14.86 4.66
C LYS A 176 8.48 -13.75 3.61
N THR A 177 8.54 -12.51 4.07
CA THR A 177 8.66 -11.38 3.14
C THR A 177 10.12 -11.18 2.71
N PRO A 178 10.42 -11.10 1.39
CA PRO A 178 11.77 -10.78 0.92
C PRO A 178 12.12 -9.29 1.14
N TYR A 179 11.12 -8.46 1.47
CA TYR A 179 11.25 -7.02 1.62
C TYR A 179 11.62 -6.59 3.04
N GLY A 180 11.84 -7.53 3.96
CA GLY A 180 12.15 -7.24 5.37
C GLY A 180 13.38 -6.33 5.56
N ARG A 181 14.35 -6.39 4.66
CA ARG A 181 15.53 -5.50 4.67
C ARG A 181 15.20 -4.02 4.41
N HIS A 182 14.05 -3.75 3.80
CA HIS A 182 13.56 -2.40 3.48
C HIS A 182 12.52 -1.90 4.49
N HIS A 183 12.24 -2.67 5.54
CA HIS A 183 11.24 -2.34 6.54
C HIS A 183 11.64 -1.09 7.37
N ASN A 184 10.73 -0.13 7.47
CA ASN A 184 10.85 1.09 8.26
C ASN A 184 10.28 0.89 9.67
N ALA A 185 11.12 0.48 10.64
CA ALA A 185 10.68 0.20 12.01
C ALA A 185 10.02 1.40 12.71
N ASN A 186 10.59 2.61 12.59
CA ASN A 186 10.01 3.82 13.18
C ASN A 186 8.66 4.18 12.56
N PHE A 187 8.50 3.94 11.26
CA PHE A 187 7.22 4.16 10.59
C PHE A 187 6.18 3.14 11.03
N ALA A 188 6.58 1.88 11.16
CA ALA A 188 5.70 0.84 11.68
C ALA A 188 5.27 1.16 13.12
N GLU A 189 6.19 1.58 14.01
CA GLU A 189 5.80 1.97 15.37
C GLU A 189 4.85 3.18 15.39
N ASP A 190 5.09 4.18 14.55
CA ASP A 190 4.19 5.33 14.42
C ASP A 190 2.79 4.92 13.93
N LEU A 191 2.66 3.99 12.99
CA LEU A 191 1.35 3.45 12.59
C LEU A 191 0.68 2.62 13.68
N LEU A 192 1.48 1.87 14.44
CA LEU A 192 1.00 0.89 15.42
C LEU A 192 0.72 1.53 16.81
N SER A 193 1.14 2.77 17.06
CA SER A 193 0.93 3.48 18.32
C SER A 193 -0.55 3.81 18.58
N ASP A 194 -1.35 4.03 17.54
CA ASP A 194 -2.81 4.23 17.66
C ASP A 194 -3.55 2.92 18.03
N LEU A 195 -2.94 1.76 17.81
CA LEU A 195 -3.56 0.46 18.11
C LEU A 195 -3.73 0.20 19.60
N THR A 196 -2.89 0.83 20.43
CA THR A 196 -2.94 0.69 21.89
C THR A 196 -4.01 1.58 22.54
N GLY A 197 -4.36 2.71 21.91
CA GLY A 197 -5.41 3.62 22.42
C GLY A 197 -6.82 3.05 22.29
N GLN A 198 -7.16 2.49 21.12
CA GLN A 198 -8.54 2.09 20.80
C GLN A 198 -8.98 0.75 21.45
N ARG A 199 -8.06 -0.14 21.83
CA ARG A 199 -8.40 -1.37 22.58
C ARG A 199 -8.82 -1.11 24.03
N SER A 200 -8.52 0.06 24.57
CA SER A 200 -8.90 0.44 25.94
C SER A 200 -10.32 0.99 26.02
N GLU A 201 -10.87 1.51 24.91
CA GLU A 201 -12.21 2.11 24.86
C GLU A 201 -13.32 1.08 24.59
N MET A 202 -13.01 -0.10 24.05
CA MET A 202 -13.98 -1.19 23.85
C MET A 202 -14.12 -2.13 25.06
N ARG A 203 -13.57 -1.75 26.22
CA ARG A 203 -13.52 -2.60 27.43
C ARG A 203 -14.15 -1.95 28.66
N ASN A 204 -15.08 -1.02 28.44
CA ASN A 204 -15.98 -0.46 29.46
C ASN A 204 -17.43 -0.66 29.05
#